data_AF-A0A8C0DKC8-F1
#
_entry.id   AF-A0A8C0DKC8-F1
#
_cell.length_a   1.000
_cell.length_b   1.000
_cell.length_c   1.000
_cell.angle_alpha   90.00
_cell.angle_beta   90.00
_cell.angle_gamma   90.00
#
_symmetry.space_group_name_H-M   'P 1'
#
loop_
_entity.id
_entity.type
_entity.pdbx_description
1 polymer ?
#
loop_
_entity_poly.entity_id
_entity_poly.type
_entity_poly.pdbx_seq_one_letter_code
_entity_poly.pdbx_strand_id
1 'polypeptide(L)'
;TWPLAAAIAFLTVALSEVSYPQTLQCANIKLCSGEECHQVYPGKITSNMLCASTKEGGNDSCEGDSRGPVICNGTLHGIISWGDFPRGQPNRPGVYTRVSQCVTWIQETIRKRTTREKWTKGPQ
;
A
#
# COMPACT_ATOMS: atom_id res chain seq x y z
N THR A 1 -12.24 -7.16 17.16
CA THR A 1 -11.73 -5.79 16.93
C THR A 1 -10.81 -5.85 15.72
N TRP A 2 -11.09 -5.11 14.64
CA TRP A 2 -10.18 -5.07 13.48
C TRP A 2 -8.90 -4.33 13.86
N PRO A 3 -7.70 -4.86 13.53
CA PRO A 3 -6.45 -4.20 13.89
C PRO A 3 -6.34 -2.87 13.14
N LEU A 4 -5.87 -1.85 13.85
CA LEU A 4 -5.49 -0.57 13.24
C LEU A 4 -4.33 -0.84 12.27
N ALA A 5 -4.46 -0.36 11.04
CA ALA A 5 -3.41 -0.39 10.03
C ALA A 5 -2.75 0.99 9.98
N ALA A 6 -1.44 1.06 9.94
CA ALA A 6 -0.70 2.29 9.67
C ALA A 6 -0.25 2.25 8.20
N ALA A 7 -0.69 3.21 7.40
CA ALA A 7 -0.05 3.50 6.13
C ALA A 7 1.08 4.51 6.37
N ILE A 8 2.29 4.15 5.95
CA ILE A 8 3.46 5.03 6.01
C ILE A 8 3.71 5.51 4.59
N ALA A 9 3.64 6.81 4.36
CA ALA A 9 3.72 7.37 3.02
C ALA A 9 4.37 8.76 3.02
N PHE A 10 4.81 9.22 1.85
CA PHE A 10 5.27 10.61 1.66
C PHE A 10 4.04 11.49 1.40
N LEU A 11 3.14 11.55 2.38
CA LEU A 11 1.79 12.09 2.21
C LEU A 11 1.84 13.47 1.54
N THR A 12 1.23 13.61 0.37
CA THR A 12 0.89 14.94 -0.16
C THR A 12 -0.36 15.43 0.58
N VAL A 13 -0.25 16.55 1.30
CA VAL A 13 -1.40 17.15 1.98
C VAL A 13 -2.21 17.89 0.92
N ALA A 14 -3.34 17.32 0.49
CA ALA A 14 -4.22 17.92 -0.50
C ALA A 14 -5.14 18.98 0.14
N LEU A 15 -4.61 20.17 0.39
CA LEU A 15 -5.40 21.37 0.69
C LEU A 15 -5.16 22.38 -0.42
N SER A 16 -5.93 22.29 -1.51
CA SER A 16 -5.95 23.21 -2.68
C SER A 16 -4.63 23.44 -3.45
N GLU A 17 -3.47 23.13 -2.88
CA GLU A 17 -2.15 23.11 -3.52
C GLU A 17 -1.45 21.78 -3.23
N VAL A 18 -0.79 21.22 -4.23
CA VAL A 18 -0.01 19.98 -4.09
C VAL A 18 1.28 20.31 -3.35
N SER A 19 1.29 20.11 -2.03
CA SER A 19 2.47 20.32 -1.18
C SER A 19 3.11 18.98 -0.81
N TYR A 20 4.42 18.86 -1.08
CA TYR A 20 5.22 17.71 -0.70
C TYR A 20 5.98 18.01 0.60
N PRO A 21 5.65 17.36 1.72
CA PRO A 21 6.35 17.60 2.97
C PRO A 21 7.78 17.06 2.89
N GLN A 22 8.71 17.75 3.54
CA GLN A 22 10.10 17.29 3.67
C GLN A 22 10.25 16.13 4.67
N THR A 23 9.24 15.93 5.52
CA THR A 23 9.20 14.87 6.52
C THR A 23 8.18 13.80 6.14
N LEU A 24 8.53 12.55 6.38
CA LEU A 24 7.65 11.41 6.16
C LEU A 24 6.40 11.52 7.03
N GLN A 25 5.25 11.20 6.45
CA GLN A 25 3.96 11.31 7.11
C GLN A 25 3.35 9.92 7.34
N CYS A 26 2.56 9.80 8.38
CA CYS A 26 1.92 8.54 8.74
C CYS A 26 0.43 8.77 9.00
N ALA A 27 -0.39 7.85 8.49
CA ALA A 27 -1.83 7.88 8.70
C ALA A 27 -2.31 6.53 9.22
N ASN A 28 -3.16 6.57 10.24
CA ASN A 28 -3.89 5.39 10.67
C ASN A 28 -5.13 5.20 9.79
N ILE A 29 -5.24 4.02 9.21
CA ILE A 29 -6.35 3.58 8.37
C ILE A 29 -6.85 2.22 8.88
N LYS A 30 -7.99 1.77 8.37
CA LYS A 30 -8.55 0.46 8.69
C LYS A 30 -8.65 -0.35 7.41
N LEU A 31 -8.30 -1.62 7.51
CA LEU A 31 -8.55 -2.56 6.42
C LEU A 31 -10.06 -2.71 6.23
N CYS A 32 -10.51 -2.61 5.00
CA CYS A 32 -11.87 -2.92 4.59
C CYS A 32 -12.00 -4.41 4.30
N SER A 33 -13.22 -4.92 4.44
CA SER A 33 -13.56 -6.24 3.93
C SER A 33 -13.46 -6.28 2.40
N GLY A 34 -13.24 -7.48 1.86
CA GLY A 34 -13.27 -7.66 0.41
C GLY A 34 -14.61 -7.24 -0.20
N GLU A 35 -15.71 -7.53 0.48
CA GLU A 35 -17.06 -7.18 0.03
C GLU A 35 -17.25 -5.66 -0.08
N GLU A 36 -16.92 -4.90 0.96
CA GLU A 36 -16.98 -3.43 0.93
C GLU A 36 -16.18 -2.88 -0.26
N CYS A 37 -15.01 -3.44 -0.54
CA CYS A 37 -14.21 -2.96 -1.65
C CYS A 37 -14.80 -3.31 -3.03
N HIS A 38 -15.38 -4.50 -3.20
CA HIS A 38 -16.05 -4.88 -4.45
C HIS A 38 -17.33 -4.08 -4.68
N GLN A 39 -18.03 -3.69 -3.61
CA GLN A 39 -19.20 -2.82 -3.70
C GLN A 39 -18.83 -1.42 -4.22
N VAL A 40 -17.69 -0.87 -3.76
CA VAL A 40 -17.21 0.45 -4.22
C VAL A 40 -16.59 0.39 -5.62
N TYR A 41 -15.89 -0.70 -5.94
CA TYR A 41 -15.12 -0.87 -7.18
C TYR A 41 -15.52 -2.15 -7.94
N PRO A 42 -16.77 -2.22 -8.46
CA PRO A 42 -17.28 -3.42 -9.11
C PRO A 42 -16.44 -3.79 -10.34
N GLY A 43 -16.03 -5.06 -10.42
CA GLY A 43 -15.24 -5.61 -11.54
C GLY A 43 -13.77 -5.18 -11.59
N LYS A 44 -13.29 -4.36 -10.65
CA LYS A 44 -11.90 -3.86 -10.63
C LYS A 44 -11.03 -4.49 -9.54
N ILE A 45 -11.64 -5.06 -8.50
CA ILE A 45 -10.91 -5.68 -7.39
C ILE A 45 -10.58 -7.14 -7.72
N THR A 46 -9.36 -7.53 -7.40
CA THR A 46 -8.86 -8.91 -7.57
C THR A 46 -8.43 -9.49 -6.22
N SER A 47 -8.21 -10.81 -6.15
CA SER A 47 -7.69 -11.47 -4.94
C SER A 47 -6.31 -10.96 -4.52
N ASN A 48 -5.55 -10.39 -5.45
CA ASN A 48 -4.23 -9.78 -5.23
C ASN A 48 -4.30 -8.37 -4.64
N MET A 49 -5.50 -7.87 -4.34
CA MET A 49 -5.71 -6.53 -3.80
C MET A 49 -6.29 -6.57 -2.38
N LEU A 50 -6.02 -5.51 -1.62
CA LEU A 50 -6.67 -5.19 -0.36
C LEU A 50 -7.04 -3.71 -0.36
N CYS A 51 -8.01 -3.34 0.46
CA CYS A 51 -8.51 -1.97 0.51
C CYS A 51 -8.48 -1.48 1.94
N ALA A 52 -8.23 -0.19 2.10
CA ALA A 52 -8.16 0.44 3.40
C ALA A 52 -8.55 1.91 3.33
N SER A 53 -9.18 2.39 4.40
CA SER A 53 -9.56 3.78 4.57
C SER A 53 -9.83 4.13 6.02
N THR A 54 -10.00 5.41 6.31
CA THR A 54 -10.71 5.88 7.50
C THR A 54 -12.22 5.90 7.21
N LYS A 55 -13.04 5.52 8.20
CA LYS A 55 -14.51 5.55 8.05
C LYS A 55 -15.05 6.95 7.75
N GLU A 56 -14.38 7.97 8.28
CA GLU A 56 -14.74 9.38 8.14
C GLU A 56 -14.19 10.02 6.85
N GLY A 57 -13.35 9.29 6.09
CA GLY A 57 -12.54 9.88 5.02
C GLY A 57 -11.40 10.74 5.59
N GLY A 58 -10.85 11.64 4.77
CA GLY A 58 -9.79 12.58 5.14
C GLY A 58 -8.36 12.04 5.09
N ASN A 59 -8.15 10.76 5.40
CA ASN A 59 -6.84 10.11 5.30
C ASN A 59 -6.82 9.12 4.14
N ASP A 60 -6.05 9.43 3.11
CA ASP A 60 -5.88 8.58 1.93
C ASP A 60 -4.48 8.79 1.33
N SER A 61 -4.01 7.80 0.57
CA SER A 61 -2.74 7.89 -0.15
C SER A 61 -2.87 8.84 -1.33
N CYS A 62 -1.84 9.63 -1.56
CA CYS A 62 -1.80 10.69 -2.55
C CYS A 62 -0.73 10.45 -3.64
N GLU A 63 -0.68 11.34 -4.62
CA GLU A 63 0.30 11.26 -5.71
C GLU A 63 1.72 11.26 -5.14
N GLY A 64 2.53 10.27 -5.53
CA GLY A 64 3.87 10.07 -4.99
C GLY A 64 3.95 9.12 -3.79
N ASP A 65 2.82 8.72 -3.21
CA ASP A 65 2.78 7.68 -2.16
C ASP A 65 2.86 6.26 -2.72
N SER A 66 2.65 6.11 -4.03
CA SER A 66 2.75 4.83 -4.75
C SER A 66 4.02 4.09 -4.34
N ARG A 67 3.86 2.81 -3.95
CA ARG A 67 4.91 1.90 -3.44
C ARG A 67 5.24 2.01 -1.95
N GLY A 68 4.62 2.92 -1.20
CA GLY A 68 4.76 2.98 0.26
C GLY A 68 4.17 1.74 0.96
N PRO A 69 4.67 1.38 2.15
CA PRO A 69 4.19 0.22 2.89
C PRO A 69 2.92 0.51 3.70
N VAL A 70 2.01 -0.47 3.71
CA VAL A 70 0.91 -0.54 4.68
C VAL A 70 1.26 -1.59 5.72
N ILE A 71 1.46 -1.13 6.96
CA ILE A 71 1.93 -1.95 8.08
C ILE A 71 0.80 -2.11 9.09
N CYS A 72 0.45 -3.35 9.42
CA CYS A 72 -0.49 -3.67 10.49
C CYS A 72 0.29 -4.41 11.58
N ASN A 73 0.29 -3.90 12.82
CA ASN A 73 0.97 -4.52 13.96
C ASN A 73 2.43 -4.94 13.66
N GLY A 74 3.20 -4.05 13.00
CA GLY A 74 4.60 -4.33 12.63
C GLY A 74 4.80 -5.27 11.44
N THR A 75 3.72 -5.77 10.83
CA THR A 75 3.77 -6.65 9.66
C THR A 75 3.40 -5.89 8.39
N LEU A 76 4.13 -6.11 7.30
CA LEU A 76 3.81 -5.55 5.98
C LEU A 76 2.62 -6.31 5.36
N HIS A 77 1.49 -5.64 5.21
CA HIS A 77 0.28 -6.23 4.63
C HIS A 77 0.07 -5.81 3.18
N GLY A 78 0.42 -4.57 2.85
CA GLY A 78 0.12 -4.01 1.55
C GLY A 78 1.15 -3.03 1.02
N ILE A 79 1.06 -2.77 -0.28
CA ILE A 79 1.85 -1.76 -0.99
C ILE A 79 0.87 -0.81 -1.68
N ILE A 80 1.04 0.49 -1.47
CA ILE A 80 0.19 1.55 -2.06
C ILE A 80 0.16 1.40 -3.58
N SER A 81 -1.04 1.29 -4.16
CA SER A 81 -1.22 1.05 -5.59
C SER A 81 -2.03 2.15 -6.28
N TRP A 82 -3.30 2.31 -5.96
CA TRP A 82 -4.18 3.29 -6.62
C TRP A 82 -5.38 3.65 -5.74
N GLY A 83 -6.09 4.71 -6.11
CA GLY A 83 -7.31 5.16 -5.44
C GLY A 83 -8.09 6.10 -6.36
N ASP A 84 -9.27 6.54 -5.90
CA ASP A 84 -10.09 7.48 -6.64
C ASP A 84 -9.65 8.94 -6.41
N PHE A 85 -10.08 9.81 -7.33
CA PHE A 85 -9.95 11.26 -7.22
C PHE A 85 -11.34 11.91 -7.14
N PRO A 86 -11.58 12.87 -6.24
CA PRO A 86 -10.70 13.37 -5.19
C PRO A 86 -10.39 12.32 -4.10
N ARG A 87 -9.22 12.41 -3.47
CA ARG A 87 -8.76 11.46 -2.45
C ARG A 87 -9.42 11.70 -1.10
N GLY A 88 -9.41 10.69 -0.23
CA GLY A 88 -9.95 10.82 1.12
C GLY A 88 -11.46 10.99 1.16
N GLN A 89 -12.16 10.62 0.08
CA GLN A 89 -13.60 10.62 0.05
C GLN A 89 -14.16 9.62 1.08
N PRO A 90 -15.22 9.99 1.82
CA PRO A 90 -15.94 9.04 2.66
C PRO A 90 -16.40 7.83 1.83
N ASN A 91 -16.24 6.63 2.38
CA ASN A 91 -16.65 5.37 1.74
C ASN A 91 -15.95 5.03 0.41
N ARG A 92 -14.86 5.70 0.04
CA ARG A 92 -14.05 5.33 -1.13
C ARG A 92 -12.63 4.97 -0.67
N PRO A 93 -12.35 3.68 -0.41
CA PRO A 93 -11.06 3.29 0.12
C PRO A 93 -9.97 3.28 -0.93
N GLY A 94 -8.72 3.50 -0.50
CA GLY A 94 -7.55 3.25 -1.32
C GLY A 94 -7.39 1.75 -1.59
N VAL A 95 -6.76 1.41 -2.71
CA VAL A 95 -6.49 0.04 -3.14
C VAL A 95 -4.98 -0.21 -3.13
N TYR A 96 -4.60 -1.33 -2.51
CA TYR A 96 -3.23 -1.69 -2.23
C TYR A 96 -2.98 -3.12 -2.72
N THR A 97 -1.75 -3.41 -3.14
CA THR A 97 -1.32 -4.78 -3.47
C THR A 97 -1.28 -5.61 -2.19
N ARG A 98 -1.86 -6.81 -2.21
CA ARG A 98 -1.86 -7.76 -1.09
C ARG A 98 -0.54 -8.53 -1.05
N VAL A 99 0.36 -8.15 -0.15
CA VAL A 99 1.71 -8.73 -0.06
C VAL A 99 1.69 -10.23 0.21
N SER A 100 0.70 -10.73 0.97
CA SER A 100 0.59 -12.17 1.27
C SER A 100 0.45 -13.04 0.02
N GLN A 101 -0.11 -12.54 -1.08
CA GLN A 101 -0.23 -13.27 -2.35
C GLN A 101 1.08 -13.29 -3.14
N CYS A 102 2.02 -12.39 -2.83
CA CYS A 102 3.28 -12.25 -3.55
C CYS A 102 4.46 -12.91 -2.83
N VAL A 103 4.31 -13.39 -1.58
CA VAL A 103 5.41 -13.88 -0.74
C VAL A 103 6.23 -14.97 -1.45
N THR A 104 5.57 -15.97 -2.03
CA THR A 104 6.25 -17.05 -2.76
C THR A 104 7.10 -16.52 -3.92
N TRP A 105 6.52 -15.63 -4.73
CA TRP A 105 7.23 -15.01 -5.84
C TRP A 105 8.41 -14.14 -5.39
N ILE A 106 8.27 -13.40 -4.29
CA ILE A 106 9.34 -12.59 -3.70
C ILE A 106 10.51 -13.50 -3.29
N GLN A 107 10.22 -14.56 -2.53
CA GLN A 107 11.24 -15.50 -2.06
C GLN A 107 11.96 -16.21 -3.22
N GLU A 108 11.22 -16.66 -4.23
CA GLU A 108 11.81 -17.27 -5.41
C GLU A 108 12.70 -16.32 -6.18
N THR A 109 12.26 -15.07 -6.36
CA THR A 109 13.02 -14.03 -7.06
C THR A 109 14.34 -13.75 -6.35
N ILE A 110 14.31 -13.61 -5.02
CA ILE A 110 15.51 -13.40 -4.20
C ILE A 110 16.48 -14.57 -4.36
N ARG A 111 15.98 -15.81 -4.28
CA ARG A 111 16.79 -17.04 -4.43
C ARG A 111 17.43 -17.16 -5.81
N LYS A 112 16.69 -16.83 -6.87
CA LYS A 112 17.17 -16.90 -8.26
C LYS A 112 18.30 -15.89 -8.52
N ARG A 113 18.22 -14.69 -7.94
CA ARG A 113 19.29 -13.67 -8.06
C ARG A 113 20.57 -14.08 -7.32
N THR A 114 20.45 -14.64 -6.12
CA THR A 114 21.62 -15.16 -5.36
C THR A 114 22.35 -16.28 -6.09
N THR A 115 21.66 -17.07 -6.94
CA THR A 115 22.33 -18.10 -7.75
C THR A 115 23.03 -17.57 -9.01
N ARG A 116 22.60 -16.42 -9.56
CA ARG A 116 23.22 -15.79 -10.74
C ARG A 116 24.41 -14.90 -10.38
N GLU A 117 24.41 -14.33 -9.18
CA GLU A 117 25.47 -13.48 -8.65
C GLU A 117 26.35 -14.23 -7.64
N LYS A 118 26.90 -15.39 -8.03
CA LYS A 118 28.11 -15.86 -7.34
C LYS A 118 29.22 -14.87 -7.69
N TRP A 119 29.54 -13.95 -6.77
CA TRP A 119 30.70 -13.08 -6.86
C TRP A 119 31.95 -13.95 -6.98
N THR A 120 32.40 -14.19 -8.21
CA THR A 120 33.74 -14.70 -8.45
C THR A 120 34.67 -13.60 -7.99
N LYS A 121 35.33 -13.78 -6.85
CA LYS A 121 36.45 -12.92 -6.48
C LYS A 121 37.40 -12.91 -7.67
N GLY A 122 37.68 -11.73 -8.22
CA GLY A 122 38.68 -11.57 -9.27
C GLY A 122 40.04 -12.09 -8.78
N PRO A 123 40.96 -12.43 -9.70
CA PRO A 123 42.28 -12.94 -9.34
C PRO A 123 43.00 -11.94 -8.44
N GLN A 124 43.65 -12.46 -7.39
CA GLN A 124 44.58 -11.69 -6.55
C GLN A 124 45.79 -11.23 -7.34
#